data_AF-A0A367MD82-F1
#
_entry.id   AF-A0A367MD82-F1
#
_cell.length_a   1.000
_cell.length_b   1.000
_cell.length_c   1.000
_cell.angle_alpha   90.00
_cell.angle_beta   90.00
_cell.angle_gamma   90.00
#
_symmetry.space_group_name_H-M   'P 1'
#
loop_
_entity.id
_entity.type
_entity.pdbx_description
1 polymer ?
#
loop_
_entity_poly.entity_id
_entity_poly.type
_entity_poly.pdbx_seq_one_letter_code
_entity_poly.pdbx_strand_id
1 'polypeptide(L)'
;MNGTAADTLAVSPPPLRNLCDSHGRLDPRAVGWSARPRVLCHIPGHFGRRKRWNHWCIVSPGWMLSLTIADLDYLTYGAAYFLD
;
A
#
# COMPACT_ATOMS: atom_id res chain seq x y z
N MET A 1 13.01 -9.98 43.89
CA MET A 1 13.79 -10.26 42.65
C MET A 1 13.12 -11.42 41.94
N ASN A 2 13.07 -11.36 40.61
CA ASN A 2 12.61 -12.38 39.64
C ASN A 2 11.19 -12.17 39.06
N GLY A 3 11.06 -11.13 38.23
CA GLY A 3 10.11 -11.13 37.11
C GLY A 3 10.90 -11.42 35.84
N THR A 4 10.74 -12.62 35.29
CA THR A 4 11.41 -13.08 34.05
C THR A 4 10.74 -12.45 32.84
N ALA A 5 11.44 -11.49 32.23
CA ALA A 5 11.07 -10.80 30.99
C ALA A 5 11.34 -11.65 29.73
N ALA A 6 10.89 -12.91 29.70
CA ALA A 6 11.33 -13.88 28.70
C ALA A 6 10.21 -14.71 28.05
N ASP A 7 9.06 -14.12 27.73
CA ASP A 7 8.04 -14.84 26.94
C ASP A 7 7.23 -13.96 25.97
N THR A 8 7.90 -13.02 25.30
CA THR A 8 7.37 -12.49 24.03
C THR A 8 7.88 -13.40 22.91
N LEU A 9 7.30 -14.59 22.80
CA LEU A 9 7.45 -15.39 21.59
C LEU A 9 7.01 -14.51 20.41
N ALA A 10 7.96 -14.16 19.54
CA ALA A 10 7.70 -13.41 18.33
C ALA A 10 6.81 -14.26 17.43
N VAL A 11 5.48 -14.14 17.60
CA VAL A 11 4.50 -14.65 16.66
C VAL A 11 4.77 -13.94 15.34
N SER A 12 5.37 -14.67 14.40
CA SER A 12 5.58 -14.15 13.05
C SER A 12 4.24 -13.69 12.49
N PRO A 13 4.14 -12.47 11.94
CA PRO A 13 2.89 -12.00 11.39
C PRO A 13 2.43 -13.00 10.30
N PRO A 14 1.13 -13.34 10.24
CA PRO A 14 0.61 -14.18 9.17
C PRO A 14 1.08 -13.66 7.78
N PRO A 15 1.28 -14.55 6.80
CA PRO A 15 1.74 -14.15 5.49
C PRO A 15 0.84 -13.06 4.88
N LEU A 16 1.44 -12.20 4.05
CA LEU A 16 0.69 -11.22 3.27
C LEU A 16 -0.27 -11.95 2.32
N ARG A 17 -1.46 -11.37 2.10
CA ARG A 17 -2.50 -11.95 1.25
C ARG A 17 -2.63 -11.17 -0.04
N ASN A 18 -2.87 -11.83 -1.16
CA ASN A 18 -3.18 -11.13 -2.40
C ASN A 18 -4.60 -10.55 -2.36
N LEU A 19 -4.80 -9.38 -2.95
CA LEU A 19 -6.12 -8.79 -3.14
C LEU A 19 -6.95 -9.60 -4.14
N CYS A 20 -6.32 -10.10 -5.20
CA CYS A 20 -6.97 -10.84 -6.26
C CYS A 20 -6.50 -12.31 -6.29
N ASP A 21 -7.39 -13.18 -6.77
CA ASP A 21 -7.05 -14.54 -7.15
C ASP A 21 -6.25 -14.59 -8.47
N SER A 22 -5.89 -15.80 -8.90
CA SER A 22 -5.16 -16.02 -10.17
C SER A 22 -5.93 -15.59 -11.42
N HIS A 23 -7.25 -15.39 -11.32
CA HIS A 23 -8.11 -14.95 -12.40
C HIS A 23 -8.37 -13.42 -12.39
N GLY A 24 -7.77 -12.68 -11.45
CA GLY A 24 -7.96 -11.23 -11.33
C GLY A 24 -9.24 -10.82 -10.61
N ARG A 25 -9.97 -11.78 -10.01
CA ARG A 25 -11.18 -11.49 -9.21
C ARG A 25 -10.79 -11.22 -7.76
N LEU A 26 -11.58 -10.44 -7.04
CA LEU A 26 -11.36 -10.18 -5.61
C LEU A 26 -11.35 -11.50 -4.83
N ASP A 27 -10.26 -11.78 -4.11
CA ASP A 27 -10.19 -12.93 -3.20
C ASP A 27 -11.08 -12.63 -1.98
N PRO A 28 -12.14 -13.43 -1.71
CA PRO A 28 -12.98 -13.23 -0.53
C PRO A 28 -12.20 -13.25 0.79
N ARG A 29 -11.03 -13.91 0.83
CA ARG A 29 -10.13 -13.96 1.99
C ARG A 29 -9.32 -12.68 2.20
N ALA A 30 -9.28 -11.80 1.21
CA ALA A 30 -8.65 -10.48 1.31
C ALA A 30 -9.60 -9.43 1.92
N VAL A 31 -10.90 -9.74 2.03
CA VAL A 31 -11.91 -8.84 2.57
C VAL A 31 -11.80 -8.81 4.10
N GLY A 32 -11.65 -7.61 4.66
CA GLY A 32 -11.52 -7.40 6.09
C GLY A 32 -10.78 -6.11 6.42
N TRP A 33 -10.38 -5.96 7.68
CA TRP A 33 -9.65 -4.80 8.18
C TRP A 33 -8.31 -5.21 8.81
N SER A 34 -7.27 -4.39 8.60
CA SER A 34 -5.97 -4.58 9.23
C SER A 34 -5.34 -3.24 9.61
N ALA A 35 -4.81 -3.14 10.84
CA ALA A 35 -4.14 -1.92 11.33
C ALA A 35 -2.77 -1.64 10.66
N ARG A 36 -2.26 -2.58 9.86
CA ARG A 36 -1.04 -2.42 9.06
C ARG A 36 -1.31 -2.93 7.64
N PRO A 37 -0.52 -2.53 6.63
CA PRO A 37 -0.68 -3.05 5.28
C PRO A 37 -0.36 -4.55 5.25
N ARG A 38 -1.40 -5.39 5.13
CA ARG A 38 -1.29 -6.87 5.12
C ARG A 38 -1.76 -7.51 3.81
N VAL A 39 -2.23 -6.69 2.87
CA VAL A 39 -2.75 -7.11 1.58
C VAL A 39 -1.83 -6.60 0.47
N LEU A 40 -1.43 -7.49 -0.43
CA LEU A 40 -0.74 -7.19 -1.66
C LEU A 40 -1.78 -6.80 -2.71
N CYS A 41 -1.85 -5.51 -3.04
CA CYS A 41 -2.83 -4.94 -3.97
C CYS A 41 -2.50 -5.21 -5.46
N HIS A 42 -2.00 -6.39 -5.78
CA HIS A 42 -1.76 -6.79 -7.16
C HIS A 42 -3.09 -7.09 -7.86
N ILE A 43 -3.26 -6.52 -9.06
CA ILE A 43 -4.44 -6.70 -9.90
C ILE A 43 -3.99 -7.35 -11.23
N PRO A 44 -3.86 -8.69 -11.28
CA PRO A 44 -3.46 -9.41 -12.48
C PRO A 44 -4.64 -9.60 -13.45
N GLY A 45 -4.34 -9.95 -14.70
CA GLY A 45 -5.33 -10.48 -15.65
C GLY A 45 -6.08 -9.46 -16.52
N HIS A 46 -6.01 -8.15 -16.24
CA HIS A 46 -6.72 -7.14 -17.00
C HIS A 46 -5.83 -5.95 -17.40
N PHE A 47 -5.51 -5.85 -18.70
CA PHE A 47 -4.74 -4.73 -19.24
C PHE A 47 -5.49 -3.40 -19.10
N GLY A 48 -4.78 -2.36 -18.63
CA GLY A 48 -5.34 -1.01 -18.45
C GLY A 48 -6.22 -0.84 -17.21
N ARG A 49 -6.30 -1.87 -16.36
CA ARG A 49 -7.07 -1.84 -15.10
C ARG A 49 -6.19 -1.55 -13.90
N ARG A 50 -4.88 -1.81 -13.98
CA ARG A 50 -3.97 -1.55 -12.86
C ARG A 50 -3.52 -0.10 -12.92
N LYS A 51 -3.76 0.60 -11.82
CA LYS A 51 -3.31 1.97 -11.57
C LYS A 51 -2.61 1.99 -10.23
N ARG A 52 -1.33 2.30 -10.23
CA ARG A 52 -0.53 2.53 -9.02
C ARG A 52 -0.34 4.03 -8.88
N TRP A 53 -0.61 4.57 -7.71
CA TRP A 53 -0.52 6.00 -7.44
C TRP A 53 0.21 6.19 -6.12
N ASN A 54 1.31 6.91 -6.15
CA ASN A 54 2.00 7.38 -4.96
C ASN A 54 1.88 8.90 -4.95
N HIS A 55 1.30 9.43 -3.89
CA HIS A 55 1.11 10.85 -3.70
C HIS A 55 1.67 11.26 -2.35
N TRP A 56 2.49 12.29 -2.37
CA TRP A 56 2.99 12.95 -1.17
C TRP A 56 2.58 14.41 -1.22
N CYS A 57 2.03 14.89 -0.11
CA CYS A 57 1.70 16.29 0.07
C CYS A 57 2.33 16.73 1.38
N ILE A 58 3.34 17.59 1.29
CA ILE A 58 4.06 18.14 2.43
C ILE A 58 3.59 19.59 2.55
N VAL A 59 2.95 19.90 3.67
CA VAL A 59 2.40 21.23 3.95
C VAL A 59 3.14 21.83 5.13
N SER A 60 3.62 23.05 4.97
CA SER A 60 4.23 23.88 6.00
C SER A 60 3.53 25.25 6.04
N PRO A 61 3.76 26.09 7.07
CA PRO A 61 3.10 27.39 7.17
C PRO A 61 3.39 28.36 6.02
N GLY A 62 4.55 28.22 5.36
CA GLY A 62 4.98 29.14 4.30
C GLY A 62 4.98 28.52 2.90
N TRP A 63 4.92 27.20 2.78
CA TRP A 63 4.97 26.54 1.48
C TRP A 63 4.31 25.17 1.51
N MET A 64 3.95 24.69 0.32
CA MET A 64 3.42 23.36 0.08
C MET A 64 4.14 22.72 -1.11
N LEU A 65 4.52 21.45 -0.94
CA LEU A 65 5.06 20.61 -1.99
C LEU A 65 4.15 19.40 -2.20
N SER A 66 3.67 19.22 -3.42
CA SER A 66 2.95 18.02 -3.84
C SER A 66 3.74 17.26 -4.89
N LEU A 67 3.88 15.95 -4.68
CA LEU A 67 4.56 15.03 -5.58
C LEU A 67 3.61 13.88 -5.88
N THR A 68 3.45 13.58 -7.16
CA THR A 68 2.62 12.50 -7.66
C THR A 68 3.42 11.65 -8.64
N ILE A 69 3.43 10.34 -8.41
CA ILE A 69 3.97 9.34 -9.33
C ILE A 69 2.88 8.29 -9.55
N ALA A 70 2.45 8.12 -10.80
CA ALA A 70 1.45 7.16 -11.18
C ALA A 70 1.90 6.26 -12.34
N ASP A 71 1.54 4.99 -12.28
CA ASP A 71 1.77 3.95 -13.30
C ASP A 71 0.41 3.33 -13.64
N LEU A 72 -0.04 3.55 -14.88
CA LEU A 72 -1.36 3.22 -15.39
C LEU A 72 -1.33 2.08 -16.44
N ASP A 73 -0.40 1.13 -16.33
CA ASP A 73 -0.15 0.01 -17.27
C ASP A 73 0.38 0.42 -18.66
N TYR A 74 -0.19 1.44 -19.27
CA TYR A 74 0.17 1.92 -20.60
C TYR A 74 0.83 3.32 -20.56
N LEU A 75 0.77 4.00 -19.42
CA LEU A 75 1.32 5.33 -19.24
C LEU A 75 1.89 5.48 -17.84
N THR A 76 3.05 6.13 -17.76
CA THR A 76 3.59 6.65 -16.51
C THR A 76 3.34 8.16 -16.46
N TYR A 77 2.89 8.63 -15.31
CA TYR A 77 2.60 10.03 -15.04
C TYR A 77 3.38 10.48 -13.81
N GLY A 78 4.11 11.59 -13.95
CA GLY A 78 4.78 12.25 -12.85
C GLY A 78 4.35 13.71 -12.79
N ALA A 79 4.04 14.21 -11.61
CA ALA A 79 3.75 15.62 -11.39
C ALA A 79 4.38 16.10 -10.10
N ALA A 80 4.94 17.30 -10.15
CA ALA A 80 5.40 18.05 -9.01
C ALA A 80 4.73 19.42 -9.03
N TYR A 81 4.23 19.86 -7.88
CA TYR A 81 3.62 21.16 -7.71
C TYR A 81 4.18 21.78 -6.44
N PHE A 82 4.62 23.04 -6.56
CA PHE A 82 5.14 23.82 -5.47
C PHE A 82 4.35 25.12 -5.36
N LEU A 83 4.00 25.48 -4.13
CA LEU A 83 3.28 26.68 -3.77
C LEU A 83 4.00 27.33 -2.58
N ASP A 84 4.20 28.64 -2.63
CA ASP A 84 4.87 29.49 -1.64
C ASP A 84 4.05 30.77 -1.47
#